data_AF-A0A4V6PRP1-F1
#
_entry.id   AF-A0A4V6PRP1-F1
#
_cell.length_a   1.000
_cell.length_b   1.000
_cell.length_c   1.000
_cell.angle_alpha   90.00
_cell.angle_beta   90.00
_cell.angle_gamma   90.00
#
_symmetry.space_group_name_H-M   'P 1'
#
loop_
_entity.id
_entity.type
_entity.pdbx_description
1 polymer ?
#
loop_
_entity_poly.entity_id
_entity_poly.type
_entity_poly.pdbx_seq_one_letter_code
_entity_poly.pdbx_strand_id
1 'polypeptide(L)'
;MTTKDFFILVIKLFGLYSIAVTLFVTLPQNISFMLPHLELQSTIYLILMIALVIGLFFLLIFKTPHIVRLLKLEKGFDNKQLDLGNLNTQEIVKIGIFIIGGFLIINNLPAFISQSWSAFYTDIQSQPLNANYKSNWLISGLNVVIGYFMITNLTFITRLLRIK
;
A
#
# COMPACT_ATOMS: atom_id res chain seq x y z
N MET A 1 12.84 -19.20 12.69
CA MET A 1 12.00 -19.13 11.46
C MET A 1 12.73 -19.84 10.33
N THR A 2 12.09 -20.62 9.46
CA THR A 2 12.81 -21.17 8.30
C THR A 2 13.04 -20.09 7.25
N THR A 3 14.09 -20.23 6.44
CA THR A 3 14.37 -19.30 5.32
C THR A 3 13.18 -19.16 4.37
N LYS A 4 12.45 -20.25 4.15
CA LYS A 4 11.19 -20.26 3.41
C LYS A 4 10.13 -19.37 4.06
N ASP A 5 9.92 -19.50 5.36
CA ASP A 5 8.92 -18.71 6.09
C ASP A 5 9.26 -17.22 6.07
N PHE A 6 10.55 -16.88 6.14
CA PHE A 6 11.02 -15.50 6.00
C PHE A 6 10.65 -14.91 4.63
N PHE A 7 10.96 -15.61 3.54
CA PHE A 7 10.60 -15.12 2.20
C PHE A 7 9.08 -15.03 2.02
N ILE A 8 8.32 -15.97 2.57
CA ILE A 8 6.85 -15.90 2.57
C ILE A 8 6.39 -14.63 3.30
N LEU A 9 6.97 -14.33 4.47
CA LEU A 9 6.63 -13.15 5.25
C LEU A 9 6.98 -11.85 4.52
N VAL A 10 8.17 -11.77 3.93
CA VAL A 10 8.63 -10.60 3.16
C VAL A 10 7.72 -10.35 1.96
N ILE A 11 7.38 -11.38 1.19
CA ILE A 11 6.51 -11.22 0.02
C ILE A 11 5.09 -10.81 0.44
N LYS A 12 4.58 -11.34 1.57
CA LYS A 12 3.29 -10.90 2.11
C LYS A 12 3.30 -9.44 2.57
N LEU A 13 4.37 -8.99 3.22
CA LEU A 13 4.55 -7.59 3.59
C LEU A 13 4.62 -6.69 2.35
N PHE A 14 5.36 -7.11 1.33
CA PHE A 14 5.40 -6.40 0.04
C PHE A 14 4.04 -6.37 -0.65
N GLY A 15 3.29 -7.48 -0.62
CA GLY A 15 1.92 -7.55 -1.11
C GLY A 15 1.02 -6.56 -0.37
N LEU A 16 1.10 -6.52 0.97
CA LEU A 16 0.34 -5.58 1.79
C LEU A 16 0.63 -4.12 1.44
N TYR A 17 1.92 -3.78 1.33
CA TYR A 17 2.36 -2.47 0.88
C TYR A 17 1.78 -2.11 -0.49
N SER A 18 1.91 -3.03 -1.45
CA SER A 18 1.45 -2.82 -2.83
C SER A 18 -0.05 -2.56 -2.89
N ILE A 19 -0.85 -3.24 -2.06
CA ILE A 19 -2.29 -2.97 -1.94
C ILE A 19 -2.54 -1.58 -1.40
N ALA A 20 -1.88 -1.20 -0.31
CA ALA A 20 -2.09 0.09 0.32
C ALA A 20 -1.79 1.23 -0.68
N VAL A 21 -0.68 1.14 -1.39
CA VAL A 21 -0.33 2.10 -2.44
C VAL A 21 -1.32 2.05 -3.60
N THR A 22 -1.74 0.87 -4.03
CA THR A 22 -2.64 0.76 -5.19
C THR A 22 -4.04 1.30 -4.87
N LEU A 23 -4.61 0.92 -3.72
CA LEU A 23 -5.96 1.33 -3.31
C LEU A 23 -6.04 2.81 -2.97
N PHE A 24 -5.04 3.35 -2.27
CA PHE A 24 -5.14 4.70 -1.71
C PHE A 24 -4.36 5.76 -2.48
N VAL A 25 -3.46 5.36 -3.38
CA VAL A 25 -2.71 6.32 -4.22
C VAL A 25 -3.05 6.10 -5.70
N THR A 26 -2.77 4.90 -6.23
CA THR A 26 -2.77 4.67 -7.68
C THR A 26 -4.17 4.68 -8.27
N LEU A 27 -5.12 3.94 -7.68
CA LEU A 27 -6.50 3.88 -8.16
C LEU A 27 -7.20 5.24 -8.13
N PRO A 28 -7.18 6.00 -7.01
CA PRO A 28 -7.81 7.32 -6.97
C PRO A 28 -7.23 8.30 -7.99
N GLN A 29 -5.91 8.30 -8.19
CA GLN A 29 -5.26 9.15 -9.20
C GLN A 29 -5.70 8.79 -10.63
N ASN A 30 -5.70 7.49 -10.98
CA ASN A 30 -6.13 7.04 -12.30
C ASN A 30 -7.62 7.31 -12.53
N ILE A 31 -8.47 7.08 -11.52
CA ILE A 31 -9.90 7.40 -11.60
C ILE A 31 -10.11 8.89 -11.80
N SER A 32 -9.40 9.75 -11.06
CA SER A 32 -9.49 11.21 -11.21
C SER A 32 -9.07 11.68 -12.61
N PHE A 33 -8.08 11.03 -13.22
CA PHE A 33 -7.63 11.34 -14.58
C PHE A 33 -8.64 10.87 -15.65
N MET A 34 -9.29 9.72 -15.43
CA MET A 34 -10.20 9.10 -16.41
C MET A 34 -11.64 9.62 -16.33
N LEU A 35 -12.08 10.10 -15.17
CA LEU A 35 -13.45 10.61 -14.92
C LEU A 35 -13.95 11.64 -15.94
N PRO A 36 -13.15 12.62 -16.40
CA PRO A 36 -13.57 13.58 -17.42
C PRO A 36 -13.70 12.99 -18.84
N HIS A 37 -13.21 11.77 -19.08
CA HIS A 37 -13.07 11.15 -20.40
C HIS A 37 -13.69 9.74 -20.43
N LEU A 38 -14.81 9.55 -19.72
CA LEU A 38 -15.48 8.26 -19.58
C LEU A 38 -16.13 7.80 -20.90
N GLU A 39 -15.32 7.23 -21.77
CA GLU A 39 -15.73 6.50 -22.96
C GLU A 39 -15.72 4.98 -22.70
N LEU A 40 -16.35 4.20 -23.59
CA LEU A 40 -16.42 2.73 -23.49
C LEU A 40 -15.01 2.12 -23.33
N GLN A 41 -14.04 2.60 -24.11
CA GLN A 41 -12.66 2.12 -24.07
C GLN A 41 -11.99 2.40 -22.72
N SER A 42 -12.20 3.59 -22.15
CA SER A 42 -11.66 3.97 -20.83
C SER A 42 -12.26 3.11 -19.71
N THR A 43 -13.54 2.77 -19.81
CA THR A 43 -14.23 1.91 -18.83
C THR A 43 -13.70 0.48 -18.86
N ILE A 44 -13.49 -0.08 -20.05
CA ILE A 44 -12.90 -1.42 -20.21
C ILE A 44 -11.48 -1.45 -19.63
N TYR A 45 -10.68 -0.42 -19.90
CA TYR A 45 -9.31 -0.31 -19.34
C TYR A 45 -9.31 -0.27 -17.81
N LEU A 46 -10.21 0.52 -17.21
CA LEU A 46 -10.34 0.62 -15.76
C LEU A 46 -10.71 -0.74 -15.13
N ILE A 47 -11.68 -1.45 -15.72
CA ILE A 47 -12.09 -2.79 -15.26
C ILE A 47 -10.92 -3.77 -15.35
N LEU A 48 -10.18 -3.77 -16.46
CA LEU A 48 -9.02 -4.64 -16.65
C LEU A 48 -7.92 -4.35 -15.61
N MET A 49 -7.64 -3.08 -15.34
CA MET A 49 -6.67 -2.67 -14.31
C MET A 49 -7.09 -3.13 -12.92
N ILE A 50 -8.36 -2.92 -12.54
CA ILE A 50 -8.88 -3.39 -11.25
C ILE A 50 -8.78 -4.92 -11.15
N ALA A 51 -9.17 -5.64 -12.20
CA ALA A 51 -9.09 -7.10 -12.24
C ALA A 51 -7.64 -7.60 -12.11
N LEU A 52 -6.69 -6.94 -12.79
CA LEU A 52 -5.26 -7.25 -12.72
C LEU A 52 -4.71 -7.00 -11.31
N VAL A 53 -5.06 -5.87 -10.69
CA VAL A 53 -4.65 -5.55 -9.31
C VAL A 53 -5.19 -6.59 -8.32
N ILE A 54 -6.48 -6.96 -8.43
CA ILE A 54 -7.09 -7.98 -7.58
C ILE A 54 -6.41 -9.33 -7.80
N GLY A 55 -6.12 -9.70 -9.06
CA GLY A 55 -5.42 -10.93 -9.41
C GLY A 55 -4.01 -10.99 -8.82
N LEU A 56 -3.23 -9.92 -8.97
CA LEU A 56 -1.88 -9.81 -8.38
C LEU A 56 -1.93 -9.86 -6.86
N PHE A 57 -2.89 -9.18 -6.23
CA PHE A 57 -3.11 -9.24 -4.80
C PHE A 57 -3.38 -10.68 -4.33
N PHE A 58 -4.31 -11.36 -5.00
CA PHE A 58 -4.65 -12.73 -4.66
C PHE A 58 -3.43 -13.65 -4.74
N LEU A 59 -2.61 -13.47 -5.78
CA LEU A 59 -1.39 -14.22 -5.99
C LEU A 59 -0.35 -13.93 -4.88
N LEU A 60 -0.09 -12.65 -4.58
CA LEU A 60 0.92 -12.19 -3.62
C LEU A 60 0.60 -12.54 -2.16
N ILE A 61 -0.69 -12.65 -1.79
CA ILE A 61 -1.08 -12.97 -0.41
C ILE A 61 -1.38 -14.46 -0.24
N PHE A 62 -2.23 -15.03 -1.10
CA PHE A 62 -2.72 -16.40 -0.91
C PHE A 62 -1.83 -17.45 -1.58
N LYS A 63 -1.13 -17.10 -2.66
CA LYS A 63 -0.24 -18.02 -3.39
C LYS A 63 1.24 -17.78 -3.12
N THR A 64 1.58 -17.01 -2.10
CA THR A 64 2.97 -16.75 -1.67
C THR A 64 3.88 -18.00 -1.62
N PRO A 65 3.45 -19.14 -1.02
CA PRO A 65 4.31 -20.33 -0.96
C PRO A 65 4.66 -20.89 -2.35
N HIS A 66 3.76 -20.72 -3.33
CA HIS A 66 4.02 -21.10 -4.72
C HIS A 66 5.02 -20.15 -5.38
N ILE A 67 4.95 -18.85 -5.11
CA ILE A 67 5.92 -17.86 -5.62
C ILE A 67 7.33 -18.21 -5.11
N VAL A 68 7.47 -18.49 -3.81
CA VAL A 68 8.75 -18.85 -3.19
C VAL A 68 9.35 -20.11 -3.82
N ARG A 69 8.51 -21.12 -4.09
CA ARG A 69 8.93 -22.35 -4.78
C ARG A 69 9.26 -22.11 -6.25
N LEU A 70 8.47 -21.30 -6.96
CA LEU A 70 8.65 -21.00 -8.38
C LEU A 70 9.96 -20.24 -8.62
N LEU A 71 10.23 -19.22 -7.81
CA LEU A 71 11.46 -18.43 -7.82
C LEU A 71 12.63 -19.19 -7.17
N LYS A 72 12.40 -20.39 -6.63
CA LYS A 72 13.41 -21.24 -5.98
C LYS A 72 14.16 -20.52 -4.85
N LEU A 73 13.49 -19.61 -4.15
CA LEU A 73 14.10 -18.79 -3.08
C LEU A 73 14.53 -19.63 -1.87
N GLU A 74 13.94 -20.83 -1.72
CA GLU A 74 14.33 -21.80 -0.68
C GLU A 74 15.61 -22.59 -1.03
N LYS A 75 16.01 -22.64 -2.32
CA LYS A 75 17.15 -23.46 -2.75
C LYS A 75 18.48 -22.90 -2.24
N GLY A 76 19.30 -23.77 -1.66
CA GLY A 76 20.60 -23.41 -1.08
C GLY A 76 20.55 -23.06 0.42
N PHE A 77 19.35 -23.05 1.01
CA PHE A 77 19.15 -22.78 2.44
C PHE A 77 18.47 -23.94 3.19
N ASP A 78 18.46 -25.13 2.60
CA ASP A 78 17.83 -26.31 3.16
C ASP A 78 18.37 -26.57 4.58
N ASN A 79 17.48 -26.52 5.58
CA ASN A 79 17.70 -26.70 7.02
C ASN A 79 18.44 -25.59 7.79
N LYS A 80 18.73 -24.42 7.20
CA LYS A 80 19.14 -23.27 8.00
C LYS A 80 17.92 -22.60 8.64
N GLN A 81 17.80 -22.74 9.95
CA GLN A 81 16.95 -21.83 10.73
C GLN A 81 17.60 -20.45 10.69
N LEU A 82 16.84 -19.44 10.28
CA LEU A 82 17.25 -18.05 10.43
C LEU A 82 17.15 -17.70 11.91
N ASP A 83 18.32 -17.52 12.52
CA ASP A 83 18.47 -16.89 13.81
C ASP A 83 18.56 -15.37 13.59
N LEU A 84 17.45 -14.69 13.86
CA LEU A 84 17.36 -13.23 13.81
C LEU A 84 17.58 -12.62 15.21
N GLY A 85 18.23 -13.36 16.11
CA GLY A 85 18.38 -13.02 17.52
C GLY A 85 17.02 -13.00 18.21
N ASN A 86 16.73 -11.91 18.92
CA ASN A 86 15.46 -11.74 19.63
C ASN A 86 14.28 -11.35 18.73
N LEU A 87 14.49 -11.11 17.42
CA LEU A 87 13.43 -10.68 16.54
C LEU A 87 12.49 -11.84 16.17
N ASN A 88 11.30 -11.83 16.76
CA ASN A 88 10.27 -12.78 16.40
C ASN A 88 9.52 -12.34 15.11
N THR A 89 8.82 -13.30 14.49
CA THR A 89 8.00 -13.08 13.29
C THR A 89 7.04 -11.89 13.44
N GLN A 90 6.48 -11.68 14.64
CA GLN A 90 5.54 -10.58 14.88
C GLN A 90 6.23 -9.22 14.87
N GLU A 91 7.43 -9.11 15.42
CA GLU A 91 8.24 -7.88 15.42
C GLU A 91 8.65 -7.48 14.01
N ILE A 92 9.03 -8.45 13.16
CA ILE A 92 9.34 -8.17 11.75
C ILE A 92 8.11 -7.61 11.02
N VAL A 93 6.93 -8.16 11.30
CA VAL A 93 5.67 -7.66 10.72
C VAL A 93 5.34 -6.27 11.23
N LYS A 94 5.56 -5.99 12.53
CA LYS A 94 5.39 -4.63 13.11
C LYS A 94 6.32 -3.64 12.42
N ILE A 95 7.60 -3.99 12.23
CA ILE A 95 8.57 -3.14 11.52
C ILE A 95 8.09 -2.91 10.08
N GLY A 96 7.64 -3.94 9.39
CA GLY A 96 7.09 -3.82 8.04
C GLY A 96 5.90 -2.86 7.96
N ILE A 97 4.90 -3.02 8.83
CA ILE A 97 3.72 -2.15 8.87
C ILE A 97 4.11 -0.71 9.23
N PHE A 98 5.05 -0.53 10.16
CA PHE A 98 5.58 0.77 10.53
C PHE A 98 6.23 1.47 9.33
N ILE A 99 7.07 0.76 8.57
CA ILE A 99 7.71 1.29 7.35
C ILE A 99 6.64 1.66 6.31
N ILE A 100 5.63 0.79 6.10
CA ILE A 100 4.55 1.02 5.13
C ILE A 100 3.75 2.28 5.51
N GLY A 101 3.32 2.38 6.76
CA GLY A 101 2.58 3.54 7.27
C GLY A 101 3.41 4.82 7.22
N GLY A 102 4.70 4.73 7.54
CA GLY A 102 5.64 5.85 7.45
C GLY A 102 5.81 6.34 6.02
N PHE A 103 5.94 5.42 5.06
CA PHE A 103 6.06 5.75 3.64
C PHE A 103 4.79 6.44 3.10
N LEU A 104 3.60 5.99 3.53
CA LEU A 104 2.34 6.67 3.19
C LEU A 104 2.33 8.12 3.68
N ILE A 105 2.77 8.37 4.92
CA ILE A 105 2.84 9.73 5.47
C ILE A 105 3.88 10.56 4.70
N ILE A 106 5.12 10.10 4.60
CA ILE A 106 6.23 10.88 4.02
C ILE A 106 5.91 11.32 2.58
N ASN A 107 5.28 10.46 1.78
CA ASN A 107 4.98 10.80 0.39
C ASN A 107 3.75 11.69 0.22
N ASN A 108 2.78 11.63 1.14
CA ASN A 108 1.52 12.36 0.98
C ASN A 108 1.45 13.62 1.83
N LEU A 109 2.23 13.73 2.90
CA LEU A 109 2.24 14.88 3.80
C LEU A 109 2.66 16.18 3.10
N PRO A 110 3.72 16.23 2.26
CA PRO A 110 4.08 17.45 1.54
C PRO A 110 2.97 17.93 0.60
N ALA A 111 2.37 16.99 -0.14
CA ALA A 111 1.24 17.27 -1.03
C ALA A 111 0.04 17.80 -0.25
N PHE A 112 -0.29 17.17 0.88
CA PHE A 112 -1.39 17.60 1.74
C PHE A 112 -1.17 19.01 2.31
N ILE A 113 0.03 19.34 2.77
CA ILE A 113 0.37 20.69 3.28
C ILE A 113 0.26 21.73 2.16
N SER A 114 0.88 21.47 1.00
CA SER A 114 0.83 22.39 -0.15
C SER A 114 -0.61 22.63 -0.63
N GLN A 115 -1.43 21.57 -0.62
CA GLN A 115 -2.82 21.63 -1.03
C GLN A 115 -3.72 22.33 -0.01
N SER A 116 -3.47 22.12 1.27
CA SER A 116 -4.14 22.86 2.33
C SER A 116 -3.84 24.34 2.23
N TRP A 117 -2.57 24.72 2.07
CA TRP A 117 -2.16 26.12 1.90
C TRP A 117 -2.86 26.79 0.72
N SER A 118 -2.83 26.14 -0.45
CA SER A 118 -3.42 26.73 -1.64
C SER A 118 -4.94 26.81 -1.55
N ALA A 119 -5.60 25.84 -0.87
CA ALA A 119 -7.04 25.90 -0.64
C ALA A 119 -7.43 27.14 0.18
N PHE A 120 -6.70 27.46 1.24
CA PHE A 120 -6.88 28.70 2.00
C PHE A 120 -6.63 29.94 1.14
N TYR A 121 -5.55 29.95 0.35
CA TYR A 121 -5.20 31.08 -0.49
C TYR A 121 -6.24 31.38 -1.57
N THR A 122 -6.78 30.35 -2.24
CA THR A 122 -7.79 30.52 -3.29
C THR A 122 -9.14 30.97 -2.76
N ASP A 123 -9.49 30.56 -1.53
CA ASP A 123 -10.72 30.99 -0.85
C ASP A 123 -10.68 32.50 -0.59
N ILE A 124 -9.54 33.01 -0.12
CA ILE A 124 -9.30 34.46 0.07
C ILE A 124 -9.41 35.23 -1.26
N GLN A 125 -8.94 34.64 -2.37
CA GLN A 125 -8.99 35.28 -3.70
C GLN A 125 -10.30 35.09 -4.46
N SER A 126 -11.29 34.40 -3.87
CA SER A 126 -12.56 34.04 -4.54
C SER A 126 -12.36 33.30 -5.87
N GLN A 127 -11.26 32.56 -6.02
CA GLN A 127 -10.96 31.77 -7.21
C GLN A 127 -11.42 30.33 -7.00
N PRO A 128 -12.17 29.73 -7.95
CA PRO A 128 -12.64 28.36 -7.79
C PRO A 128 -11.47 27.36 -7.86
N LEU A 129 -11.37 26.50 -6.84
CA LEU A 129 -10.44 25.37 -6.86
C LEU A 129 -10.84 24.33 -7.92
N ASN A 130 -9.87 23.94 -8.74
CA ASN A 130 -10.02 22.88 -9.73
C ASN A 130 -10.46 21.55 -9.05
N ALA A 131 -11.37 20.80 -9.67
CA ALA A 131 -11.85 19.51 -9.17
C ALA A 131 -10.71 18.50 -8.92
N ASN A 132 -9.71 18.47 -9.79
CA ASN A 132 -8.52 17.63 -9.62
C ASN A 132 -7.71 18.02 -8.37
N TYR A 133 -7.69 19.31 -8.04
CA TYR A 133 -7.01 19.82 -6.85
C TYR A 133 -7.70 19.34 -5.58
N LYS A 134 -9.04 19.45 -5.52
CA LYS A 134 -9.84 18.97 -4.39
C LYS A 134 -9.71 17.47 -4.19
N SER A 135 -9.73 16.70 -5.29
CA SER A 135 -9.54 15.25 -5.26
C SER A 135 -8.17 14.88 -4.68
N ASN A 136 -7.09 15.49 -5.20
CA ASN A 136 -5.74 15.24 -4.71
C ASN A 136 -5.56 15.62 -3.24
N TRP A 137 -6.24 16.68 -2.78
CA TRP A 137 -6.21 17.11 -1.38
C TRP A 137 -6.87 16.11 -0.44
N LEU A 138 -8.04 15.58 -0.83
CA LEU A 138 -8.71 14.52 -0.08
C LEU A 138 -7.87 13.23 -0.06
N ILE A 139 -7.32 12.82 -1.20
CA ILE A 139 -6.50 11.60 -1.32
C ILE A 139 -5.25 11.71 -0.46
N SER A 140 -4.52 12.82 -0.54
CA SER A 140 -3.30 13.03 0.25
C SER A 140 -3.59 13.08 1.75
N GLY A 141 -4.68 13.73 2.17
CA GLY A 141 -5.13 13.74 3.57
C GLY A 141 -5.50 12.35 4.08
N LEU A 142 -6.28 11.58 3.31
CA LEU A 142 -6.64 10.20 3.65
C LEU A 142 -5.40 9.30 3.79
N ASN A 143 -4.43 9.42 2.88
CA ASN A 143 -3.19 8.66 2.94
C ASN A 143 -2.37 8.96 4.21
N VAL A 144 -2.31 10.23 4.64
CA VAL A 144 -1.66 10.60 5.90
C VAL A 144 -2.39 9.99 7.10
N VAL A 145 -3.72 10.06 7.13
CA VAL A 145 -4.54 9.49 8.21
C VAL A 145 -4.40 7.97 8.28
N ILE A 146 -4.45 7.28 7.14
CA ILE A 146 -4.27 5.83 7.06
C ILE A 146 -2.87 5.44 7.50
N GLY A 147 -1.84 6.13 7.00
CA GLY A 147 -0.45 5.89 7.42
C GLY A 147 -0.27 6.08 8.91
N TYR A 148 -0.89 7.12 9.49
CA TYR A 148 -0.91 7.35 10.94
C TYR A 148 -1.58 6.20 11.69
N PHE A 149 -2.78 5.77 11.27
CA PHE A 149 -3.46 4.64 11.89
C PHE A 149 -2.67 3.34 11.82
N MET A 150 -1.94 3.10 10.72
CA MET A 150 -1.07 1.93 10.57
C MET A 150 0.07 1.94 11.60
N ILE A 151 0.69 3.09 11.84
CA ILE A 151 1.77 3.25 12.81
C ILE A 151 1.25 3.15 14.26
N THR A 152 0.08 3.71 14.56
CA THR A 152 -0.45 3.69 15.94
C THR A 152 -1.09 2.35 16.31
N ASN A 153 -1.62 1.60 15.34
CA ASN A 153 -2.36 0.35 15.58
C ASN A 153 -1.62 -0.90 15.06
N LEU A 154 -0.29 -0.95 15.23
CA LEU A 154 0.55 -2.06 14.75
C LEU A 154 0.07 -3.43 15.25
N THR A 155 -0.30 -3.53 16.52
CA THR A 155 -0.76 -4.78 17.15
C THR A 155 -2.07 -5.29 16.54
N PHE A 156 -3.00 -4.40 16.20
CA PHE A 156 -4.25 -4.78 15.54
C PHE A 156 -4.01 -5.37 14.14
N ILE A 157 -3.17 -4.71 13.33
CA ILE A 157 -2.88 -5.14 11.96
C ILE A 157 -2.10 -6.48 11.95
N THR A 158 -1.14 -6.65 12.87
CA THR A 158 -0.43 -7.94 13.01
C THR A 158 -1.38 -9.10 13.33
N ARG A 159 -2.42 -8.86 14.14
CA ARG A 159 -3.44 -9.85 14.48
C ARG A 159 -4.32 -10.18 13.27
N LEU A 160 -4.68 -9.18 12.47
CA LEU A 160 -5.49 -9.36 11.25
C LEU A 160 -4.77 -10.23 10.21
N LEU A 161 -3.45 -10.09 10.09
CA LEU A 161 -2.62 -10.88 9.17
C LEU A 161 -2.48 -12.36 9.55
N ARG A 162 -3.02 -12.79 10.72
CA ARG A 162 -3.09 -14.19 11.18
C ARG A 162 -1.78 -14.97 10.97
N ILE A 163 -0.65 -14.35 11.33
CA ILE A 163 0.63 -15.04 11.33
C ILE A 163 0.74 -15.75 12.68
N LYS A 164 0.29 -17.02 12.70
CA LYS A 164 0.64 -17.99 13.76
C LYS A 164 2.04 -18.50 13.50
#